data_AF-A0A8H3VM86-F1
#
_entry.id   AF-A0A8H3VM86-F1
#
_cell.length_a   1.000
_cell.length_b   1.000
_cell.length_c   1.000
_cell.angle_alpha   90.00
_cell.angle_beta   90.00
_cell.angle_gamma   90.00
#
_symmetry.space_group_name_H-M   'P 1'
#
loop_
_entity.id
_entity.type
_entity.pdbx_description
1 polymer ?
#
loop_
_entity_poly.entity_id
_entity_poly.type
_entity_poly.pdbx_seq_one_letter_code
_entity_poly.pdbx_strand_id
1 'polypeptide(L)'
;MGRPRGKPKKTSGENSRPESENDYLEQADAFESSGSKWKAGDAEKALRFYQKAVTAYIEGLSRYPKSFDLAYNKALLLYHITQEKRIAPLIGSVLEVLKEALDAHRFALSIDGENPDVLFNTAQVLTSFAEELGENGDADGGGSKGRAVALLQEAVEMFAACLARQEVEYSQIQEMQNAADESPSWNGKEQAPSSTKNNESKEGEQWAVVLESITPDTLIETALAQLGSLSSLATVAAPTSSTLLANLSEIATPIVTQKLPSYIALLPTSIPKDALGNTSTPFLAVSTSSSTFHPDTPAHATNPQSEAKTEADLAVAIFKCALSSAEHKSNLTSTETHTSRINEAFSALLETANNNETPIHSSIQIHSANADILVDLADTLAEKEASHSDPDPATAQTRWTCLTQAQDLLTKVTTLLSSLGTTTPDLPSRAQIYLQRGDIELLRSNLAHLPSATSSISASLPTLLKNAGVTLPSLLIAVGIKEAPFHFSLVIKKMDGQLHQKPLQQENIPEKPEVSALTTPSTQRWQIQ
;
A
#
# COMPACT_ATOMS: atom_id res chain seq x y z
N MET A 1 -9.89 37.34 55.15
CA MET A 1 -9.43 36.11 54.45
C MET A 1 -10.14 36.05 53.10
N GLY A 2 -9.63 36.76 52.10
CA GLY A 2 -10.20 36.80 50.74
C GLY A 2 -9.28 36.06 49.77
N ARG A 3 -9.81 35.05 49.08
CA ARG A 3 -9.12 34.35 47.98
C ARG A 3 -9.10 35.27 46.74
N PRO A 4 -7.95 35.52 46.11
CA PRO A 4 -7.92 36.21 44.83
C PRO A 4 -8.22 35.27 43.67
N ARG A 5 -8.89 35.86 42.68
CA ARG A 5 -9.48 35.27 41.47
C ARG A 5 -8.42 34.72 40.51
N GLY A 6 -8.75 33.61 39.87
CA GLY A 6 -8.01 33.07 38.72
C GLY A 6 -8.01 34.04 37.54
N LYS A 7 -6.91 34.05 36.79
CA LYS A 7 -6.80 34.75 35.50
C LYS A 7 -7.60 33.97 34.43
N PRO A 8 -8.24 34.64 33.47
CA PRO A 8 -9.10 33.99 32.49
C PRO A 8 -8.28 33.26 31.42
N LYS A 9 -8.76 32.07 31.06
CA LYS A 9 -8.36 31.29 29.89
C LYS A 9 -8.82 32.07 28.65
N LYS A 10 -7.91 32.50 27.77
CA LYS A 10 -8.28 33.05 26.45
C LYS A 10 -8.87 31.90 25.63
N THR A 11 -10.19 31.90 25.51
CA THR A 11 -10.91 31.23 24.44
C THR A 11 -10.70 32.07 23.17
N SER A 12 -9.80 31.66 22.27
CA SER A 12 -9.82 32.16 20.90
C SER A 12 -11.11 31.67 20.25
N GLY A 13 -11.90 32.62 19.76
CA GLY A 13 -13.26 32.41 19.32
C GLY A 13 -13.33 31.84 17.91
N GLU A 14 -14.38 31.07 17.70
CA GLU A 14 -14.83 30.37 16.50
C GLU A 14 -15.17 31.29 15.29
N ASN A 15 -14.60 32.50 15.16
CA ASN A 15 -14.94 33.44 14.07
C ASN A 15 -13.94 34.60 13.80
N SER A 16 -12.67 34.55 14.25
CA SER A 16 -11.68 35.52 13.77
C SER A 16 -11.22 35.14 12.36
N ARG A 17 -11.34 36.06 11.40
CA ARG A 17 -10.79 35.87 10.05
C ARG A 17 -9.26 35.69 10.17
N PRO A 18 -8.64 34.67 9.56
CA PRO A 18 -7.20 34.49 9.65
C PRO A 18 -6.46 35.73 9.11
N GLU A 19 -5.49 36.22 9.88
CA GLU A 19 -4.68 37.39 9.53
C GLU A 19 -3.23 36.99 9.27
N SER A 20 -2.68 36.06 10.05
CA SER A 20 -1.32 35.52 9.91
C SER A 20 -1.27 34.20 9.14
N GLU A 21 -0.08 33.81 8.67
CA GLU A 21 0.19 32.48 8.11
C GLU A 21 -0.17 31.37 9.10
N ASN A 22 0.24 31.53 10.36
CA ASN A 22 -0.06 30.60 11.44
C ASN A 22 -1.56 30.48 11.73
N ASP A 23 -2.33 31.57 11.59
CA ASP A 23 -3.79 31.51 11.76
C ASP A 23 -4.47 30.63 10.70
N TYR A 24 -3.93 30.63 9.47
CA TYR A 24 -4.40 29.76 8.39
C TYR A 24 -4.04 28.31 8.66
N LEU A 25 -2.82 28.04 9.14
CA LEU A 25 -2.38 26.70 9.56
C LEU A 25 -3.27 26.16 10.69
N GLU A 26 -3.42 26.91 11.79
CA GLU A 26 -4.26 26.50 12.93
C GLU A 26 -5.71 26.26 12.53
N GLN A 27 -6.26 27.07 11.63
CA GLN A 27 -7.61 26.89 11.11
C GLN A 27 -7.74 25.60 10.28
N ALA A 28 -6.77 25.34 9.40
CA ALA A 28 -6.76 24.12 8.59
C ALA A 28 -6.62 22.87 9.49
N ASP A 29 -5.69 22.90 10.45
CA ASP A 29 -5.47 21.81 11.43
C ASP A 29 -6.74 21.50 12.25
N ALA A 30 -7.50 22.53 12.63
CA ALA A 30 -8.76 22.35 13.34
C ALA A 30 -9.82 21.64 12.48
N PHE A 31 -9.85 21.93 11.17
CA PHE A 31 -10.71 21.24 10.23
C PHE A 31 -10.25 19.81 9.96
N GLU A 32 -8.95 19.56 9.80
CA GLU A 32 -8.39 18.20 9.64
C GLU A 32 -8.66 17.33 10.86
N SER A 33 -8.36 17.84 12.06
CA SER A 33 -8.66 17.18 13.33
C SER A 33 -10.15 16.88 13.47
N SER A 34 -11.03 17.72 12.92
CA SER A 34 -12.46 17.47 12.89
C SER A 34 -12.80 16.36 11.89
N GLY A 35 -12.24 16.38 10.68
CA GLY A 35 -12.42 15.33 9.69
C GLY A 35 -12.01 13.95 10.21
N SER A 36 -10.85 13.87 10.86
CA SER A 36 -10.32 12.65 11.47
C SER A 36 -11.23 12.05 12.53
N LYS A 37 -12.02 12.88 13.25
CA LYS A 37 -13.02 12.38 14.23
C LYS A 37 -14.23 11.74 13.57
N TRP A 38 -14.62 12.20 12.39
CA TRP A 38 -15.80 11.68 11.69
C TRP A 38 -15.49 10.48 10.79
N LYS A 39 -14.24 10.24 10.41
CA LYS A 39 -13.84 9.19 9.44
C LYS A 39 -14.38 7.78 9.76
N ALA A 40 -14.43 7.42 11.03
CA ALA A 40 -14.87 6.08 11.47
C ALA A 40 -16.41 5.91 11.45
N GLY A 41 -17.18 7.01 11.43
CA GLY A 41 -18.64 6.98 11.50
C GLY A 41 -19.32 7.54 10.25
N ASP A 42 -18.98 8.76 9.88
CA ASP A 42 -19.60 9.53 8.79
C ASP A 42 -18.51 10.06 7.85
N ALA A 43 -18.18 9.23 6.85
CA ALA A 43 -17.12 9.52 5.88
C ALA A 43 -17.44 10.74 4.99
N GLU A 44 -18.72 10.98 4.66
CA GLU A 44 -19.13 12.17 3.91
C GLU A 44 -18.87 13.44 4.71
N LYS A 45 -19.19 13.41 6.00
CA LYS A 45 -18.92 14.54 6.89
C LYS A 45 -17.43 14.75 7.10
N ALA A 46 -16.64 13.67 7.21
CA ALA A 46 -15.19 13.76 7.25
C ALA A 46 -14.64 14.45 5.99
N LEU A 47 -15.08 14.03 4.80
CA LEU A 47 -14.69 14.63 3.53
C LEU A 47 -15.02 16.13 3.47
N ARG A 48 -16.21 16.55 3.94
CA ARG A 48 -16.57 17.97 4.00
C ARG A 48 -15.65 18.79 4.90
N PHE A 49 -15.14 18.22 5.99
CA PHE A 49 -14.16 18.88 6.84
C PHE A 49 -12.79 18.97 6.16
N TYR A 50 -12.34 17.91 5.49
CA TYR A 50 -11.09 17.96 4.73
C TYR A 50 -11.15 18.97 3.59
N GLN A 51 -12.27 19.08 2.87
CA GLN A 51 -12.46 20.11 1.84
C GLN A 51 -12.39 21.54 2.41
N LYS A 52 -12.86 21.75 3.64
CA LYS A 52 -12.71 23.05 4.34
C LYS A 52 -11.25 23.34 4.70
N ALA A 53 -10.50 22.34 5.17
CA ALA A 53 -9.07 22.47 5.42
C ALA A 53 -8.30 22.82 4.13
N VAL A 54 -8.56 22.11 3.03
CA VAL A 54 -7.98 22.43 1.71
C VAL A 54 -8.30 23.87 1.29
N THR A 55 -9.54 24.32 1.52
CA THR A 55 -9.92 25.71 1.22
C THR A 55 -9.13 26.71 2.07
N ALA A 56 -8.95 26.44 3.37
CA ALA A 56 -8.14 27.28 4.25
C ALA A 56 -6.68 27.37 3.80
N TYR A 57 -6.07 26.26 3.36
CA TYR A 57 -4.73 26.28 2.78
C TYR A 57 -4.65 27.10 1.49
N ILE A 58 -5.62 26.95 0.58
CA ILE A 58 -5.67 27.73 -0.68
C ILE A 58 -5.77 29.23 -0.37
N GLU A 59 -6.63 29.61 0.58
CA GLU A 59 -6.75 31.01 1.01
C GLU A 59 -5.44 31.52 1.66
N GLY A 60 -4.79 30.70 2.48
CA GLY A 60 -3.48 31.00 3.05
C GLY A 60 -2.42 31.23 1.97
N LEU A 61 -2.28 30.31 1.03
CA LEU A 61 -1.32 30.39 -0.08
C LEU A 61 -1.58 31.59 -1.00
N SER A 62 -2.82 32.03 -1.13
CA SER A 62 -3.14 33.25 -1.89
C SER A 62 -2.51 34.51 -1.28
N ARG A 63 -2.29 34.52 0.05
CA ARG A 63 -1.67 35.63 0.79
C ARG A 63 -0.17 35.39 1.03
N TYR A 64 0.21 34.14 1.27
CA TYR A 64 1.55 33.71 1.62
C TYR A 64 2.07 32.68 0.60
N PRO A 65 2.31 33.08 -0.66
CA PRO A 65 2.62 32.15 -1.75
C PRO A 65 4.00 31.47 -1.63
N LYS A 66 4.82 31.85 -0.65
CA LYS A 66 6.12 31.23 -0.37
C LYS A 66 6.12 30.42 0.93
N SER A 67 4.95 30.25 1.55
CA SER A 67 4.81 29.42 2.74
C SER A 67 4.99 27.96 2.35
N PHE A 68 6.06 27.35 2.85
CA PHE A 68 6.30 25.93 2.68
C PHE A 68 5.24 25.12 3.44
N ASP A 69 4.96 25.46 4.70
CA ASP A 69 4.03 24.70 5.54
C ASP A 69 2.61 24.66 4.95
N LEU A 70 2.10 25.80 4.46
CA LEU A 70 0.78 25.84 3.80
C LEU A 70 0.77 25.02 2.50
N ALA A 71 1.86 25.04 1.73
CA ALA A 71 1.97 24.29 0.48
C ALA A 71 2.06 22.78 0.74
N TYR A 72 2.91 22.40 1.67
CA TYR A 72 3.20 21.02 2.02
C TYR A 72 2.00 20.36 2.69
N ASN A 73 1.37 20.99 3.69
CA ASN A 73 0.21 20.41 4.37
C ASN A 73 -1.01 20.31 3.44
N LYS A 74 -1.21 21.26 2.52
CA LYS A 74 -2.22 21.11 1.45
C LYS A 74 -1.97 19.85 0.62
N ALA A 75 -0.73 19.64 0.20
CA ALA A 75 -0.36 18.52 -0.65
C ALA A 75 -0.59 17.18 0.06
N LEU A 76 -0.15 17.08 1.32
CA LEU A 76 -0.37 15.92 2.18
C LEU A 76 -1.85 15.61 2.40
N LEU A 77 -2.67 16.63 2.71
CA LEU A 77 -4.09 16.41 2.94
C LEU A 77 -4.80 15.91 1.68
N LEU A 78 -4.48 16.45 0.50
CA LEU A 78 -5.02 15.98 -0.76
C LEU A 78 -4.66 14.52 -1.01
N TYR A 79 -3.40 14.14 -0.77
CA TYR A 79 -2.99 12.76 -0.88
C TYR A 79 -3.71 11.87 0.14
N HIS A 80 -3.77 12.26 1.41
CA HIS A 80 -4.48 11.53 2.47
C HIS A 80 -5.96 11.25 2.12
N ILE A 81 -6.66 12.22 1.53
CA ILE A 81 -8.05 12.03 1.06
C ILE A 81 -8.16 10.89 0.05
N THR A 82 -7.16 10.70 -0.81
CA THR A 82 -7.13 9.62 -1.82
C THR A 82 -6.82 8.25 -1.22
N GLN A 83 -6.06 8.21 -0.12
CA GLN A 83 -5.61 6.95 0.50
C GLN A 83 -6.63 6.40 1.51
N GLU A 84 -7.52 7.23 2.05
CA GLU A 84 -8.48 6.80 3.06
C GLU A 84 -9.61 5.95 2.43
N LYS A 85 -9.60 4.64 2.72
CA LYS A 85 -10.48 3.61 2.13
C LYS A 85 -11.97 3.93 2.18
N ARG A 86 -12.42 4.68 3.20
CA ARG A 86 -13.84 5.06 3.36
C ARG A 86 -14.21 6.36 2.66
N ILE A 87 -13.22 7.17 2.30
CA ILE A 87 -13.40 8.49 1.69
C ILE A 87 -13.11 8.43 0.19
N ALA A 88 -12.13 7.62 -0.23
CA ALA A 88 -11.78 7.42 -1.64
C ALA A 88 -13.01 7.09 -2.54
N PRO A 89 -14.00 6.28 -2.12
CA PRO A 89 -15.19 6.03 -2.94
C PRO A 89 -16.14 7.24 -3.07
N LEU A 90 -15.99 8.25 -2.22
CA LEU A 90 -16.83 9.45 -2.20
C LEU A 90 -16.24 10.59 -3.05
N ILE A 91 -14.93 10.53 -3.34
CA ILE A 91 -14.27 11.48 -4.24
C ILE A 91 -14.52 11.00 -5.67
N GLY A 92 -15.30 11.77 -6.43
CA GLY A 92 -15.80 11.32 -7.74
C GLY A 92 -14.74 10.74 -8.67
N SER A 93 -13.54 11.36 -8.72
CA SER A 93 -12.37 10.81 -9.42
C SER A 93 -11.13 10.88 -8.52
N VAL A 94 -10.64 9.72 -8.09
CA VAL A 94 -9.36 9.58 -7.36
C VAL A 94 -8.22 10.12 -8.21
N LEU A 95 -8.22 9.82 -9.50
CA LEU A 95 -7.20 10.25 -10.47
C LEU A 95 -7.07 11.79 -10.55
N GLU A 96 -8.18 12.53 -10.54
CA GLU A 96 -8.16 14.00 -10.55
C GLU A 96 -7.57 14.57 -9.25
N VAL A 97 -7.93 14.00 -8.10
CA VAL A 97 -7.42 14.43 -6.79
C VAL A 97 -5.93 14.09 -6.64
N LEU A 98 -5.48 12.91 -7.10
CA LEU A 98 -4.06 12.54 -7.14
C LEU A 98 -3.25 13.50 -8.01
N LYS A 99 -3.80 13.92 -9.15
CA LYS A 99 -3.16 14.95 -9.98
C LYS A 99 -3.05 16.29 -9.24
N GLU A 100 -4.10 16.72 -8.55
CA GLU A 100 -4.05 17.95 -7.74
C GLU A 100 -3.03 17.83 -6.60
N ALA A 101 -2.96 16.67 -5.94
CA ALA A 101 -1.98 16.39 -4.90
C ALA A 101 -0.55 16.47 -5.45
N LEU A 102 -0.30 15.89 -6.62
CA LEU A 102 1.01 15.95 -7.28
C LEU A 102 1.39 17.38 -7.66
N ASP A 103 0.47 18.15 -8.23
CA ASP A 103 0.71 19.56 -8.57
C ASP A 103 1.03 20.39 -7.30
N ALA A 104 0.35 20.12 -6.19
CA ALA A 104 0.63 20.74 -4.89
C ALA A 104 2.00 20.33 -4.31
N HIS A 105 2.38 19.05 -4.42
CA HIS A 105 3.69 18.56 -4.00
C HIS A 105 4.83 19.17 -4.82
N ARG A 106 4.66 19.26 -6.15
CA ARG A 106 5.63 19.94 -7.03
C ARG A 106 5.76 21.42 -6.70
N PHE A 107 4.67 22.07 -6.29
CA PHE A 107 4.72 23.43 -5.79
C PHE A 107 5.53 23.53 -4.48
N ALA A 108 5.31 22.62 -3.52
CA ALA A 108 6.11 22.57 -2.28
C ALA A 108 7.61 22.34 -2.57
N LEU A 109 7.95 21.42 -3.49
CA LEU A 109 9.32 21.19 -3.95
C LEU A 109 9.97 22.42 -4.60
N SER A 110 9.17 23.29 -5.22
CA SER A 110 9.69 24.55 -5.79
C SER A 110 10.09 25.57 -4.73
N ILE A 111 9.58 25.41 -3.50
CA ILE A 111 9.91 26.26 -2.35
C ILE A 111 11.10 25.67 -1.59
N ASP A 112 11.05 24.38 -1.27
CA ASP A 112 12.13 23.64 -0.61
C ASP A 112 12.31 22.25 -1.25
N GLY A 113 13.21 22.17 -2.24
CA GLY A 113 13.46 20.96 -3.01
C GLY A 113 14.47 20.00 -2.38
N GLU A 114 15.08 20.40 -1.25
CA GLU A 114 16.06 19.58 -0.54
C GLU A 114 15.45 18.85 0.66
N ASN A 115 14.22 19.20 1.05
CA ASN A 115 13.52 18.61 2.17
C ASN A 115 13.20 17.12 1.93
N PRO A 116 13.71 16.19 2.77
CA PRO A 116 13.52 14.75 2.59
C PRO A 116 12.05 14.34 2.66
N ASP A 117 11.24 14.97 3.51
CA ASP A 117 9.83 14.62 3.69
C ASP A 117 9.00 14.96 2.44
N VAL A 118 9.26 16.10 1.81
CA VAL A 118 8.56 16.44 0.56
C VAL A 118 8.97 15.51 -0.56
N LEU A 119 10.25 15.14 -0.65
CA LEU A 119 10.73 14.21 -1.66
C LEU A 119 10.08 12.83 -1.50
N PHE A 120 10.08 12.29 -0.28
CA PHE A 120 9.45 11.02 0.06
C PHE A 120 7.96 11.04 -0.31
N ASN A 121 7.21 12.03 0.19
CA ASN A 121 5.77 12.10 -0.05
C ASN A 121 5.42 12.37 -1.51
N THR A 122 6.21 13.19 -2.22
CA THR A 122 6.02 13.39 -3.66
C THR A 122 6.22 12.08 -4.43
N ALA A 123 7.24 11.30 -4.06
CA ALA A 123 7.49 9.99 -4.66
C ALA A 123 6.34 9.01 -4.40
N GLN A 124 5.76 9.00 -3.19
CA GLN A 124 4.56 8.20 -2.91
C GLN A 124 3.38 8.60 -3.79
N VAL A 125 3.08 9.89 -3.94
CA VAL A 125 1.99 10.37 -4.80
C VAL A 125 2.24 10.00 -6.27
N LEU A 126 3.48 10.12 -6.76
CA LEU A 126 3.86 9.69 -8.11
C LEU A 126 3.57 8.21 -8.33
N THR A 127 3.91 7.36 -7.37
CA THR A 127 3.66 5.91 -7.41
C THR A 127 2.16 5.60 -7.44
N SER A 128 1.37 6.13 -6.50
CA SER A 128 -0.07 5.91 -6.48
C SER A 128 -0.78 6.46 -7.72
N PHE A 129 -0.31 7.60 -8.25
CA PHE A 129 -0.88 8.17 -9.47
C PHE A 129 -0.58 7.33 -10.70
N ALA A 130 0.61 6.71 -10.78
CA ALA A 130 0.96 5.80 -11.85
C ALA A 130 0.15 4.49 -11.79
N GLU A 131 -0.11 3.97 -10.59
CA GLU A 131 -0.93 2.77 -10.38
C GLU A 131 -2.39 3.01 -10.80
N GLU A 132 -2.99 4.12 -10.37
CA GLU A 132 -4.35 4.51 -10.78
C GLU A 132 -4.46 4.75 -12.30
N LEU A 133 -3.41 5.28 -12.95
CA LEU A 133 -3.35 5.42 -14.41
C LEU A 133 -3.27 4.06 -15.13
N GLY A 134 -2.65 3.07 -14.50
CA GLY A 134 -2.56 1.70 -15.01
C GLY A 134 -3.89 0.98 -14.94
N GLU A 135 -4.60 1.08 -13.82
CA GLU A 135 -5.90 0.41 -13.61
C GLU A 135 -7.01 0.95 -14.52
N ASN A 136 -6.98 2.25 -14.85
CA ASN A 136 -7.95 2.91 -15.72
C ASN A 136 -7.50 3.01 -17.20
N GLY A 137 -6.33 2.47 -17.54
CA GLY A 137 -5.57 2.78 -18.76
C GLY A 137 -6.02 2.11 -20.06
N ASP A 138 -6.97 1.16 -20.02
CA ASP A 138 -7.39 0.37 -21.20
C ASP A 138 -8.12 1.20 -22.28
N ALA A 139 -8.55 2.43 -21.96
CA ALA A 139 -9.33 3.27 -22.86
C ALA A 139 -8.52 4.12 -23.86
N ASP A 140 -7.24 4.41 -23.60
CA ASP A 140 -6.50 5.48 -24.31
C ASP A 140 -5.26 5.02 -25.11
N GLY A 141 -5.32 3.83 -25.70
CA GLY A 141 -4.42 3.44 -26.79
C GLY A 141 -2.91 3.52 -26.49
N GLY A 142 -2.49 3.23 -25.26
CA GLY A 142 -1.07 3.16 -24.85
C GLY A 142 -0.47 4.46 -24.28
N GLY A 143 -1.16 5.59 -24.36
CA GLY A 143 -0.69 6.87 -23.81
C GLY A 143 -0.56 6.86 -22.27
N SER A 144 -1.53 6.23 -21.59
CA SER A 144 -1.54 6.11 -20.13
C SER A 144 -0.34 5.32 -19.60
N LYS A 145 0.01 4.21 -20.27
CA LYS A 145 1.14 3.35 -19.89
C LYS A 145 2.47 4.09 -19.92
N GLY A 146 2.76 4.83 -21.00
CA GLY A 146 4.00 5.59 -21.12
C GLY A 146 4.13 6.67 -20.04
N ARG A 147 3.01 7.30 -19.68
CA ARG A 147 2.95 8.28 -18.59
C ARG A 147 3.17 7.65 -17.22
N ALA A 148 2.54 6.50 -16.94
CA ALA A 148 2.73 5.77 -15.68
C ALA A 148 4.20 5.34 -15.51
N VAL A 149 4.84 4.85 -16.57
CA VAL A 149 6.28 4.53 -16.57
C VAL A 149 7.14 5.76 -16.22
N ALA A 150 6.87 6.91 -16.84
CA ALA A 150 7.63 8.13 -16.57
C ALA A 150 7.45 8.62 -15.12
N LEU A 151 6.24 8.55 -14.58
CA LEU A 151 5.95 8.91 -13.18
C LEU A 151 6.67 7.98 -12.19
N LEU A 152 6.71 6.68 -12.45
CA LEU A 152 7.42 5.71 -11.61
C LEU A 152 8.94 5.87 -11.68
N GLN A 153 9.49 6.23 -12.85
CA GLN A 153 10.91 6.59 -12.97
C GLN A 153 11.24 7.83 -12.13
N GLU A 154 10.40 8.86 -12.21
CA GLU A 154 10.52 10.07 -11.37
C GLU A 154 10.43 9.71 -9.88
N ALA A 155 9.49 8.83 -9.48
CA ALA A 155 9.36 8.38 -8.09
C ALA A 155 10.63 7.68 -7.59
N VAL A 156 11.22 6.77 -8.39
CA VAL A 156 12.45 6.06 -8.02
C VAL A 156 13.62 7.02 -7.82
N GLU A 157 13.75 8.05 -8.67
CA GLU A 157 14.76 9.10 -8.54
C GLU A 157 14.54 9.94 -7.26
N MET A 158 13.29 10.31 -6.97
CA MET A 158 12.94 11.07 -5.76
C MET A 158 13.21 10.27 -4.48
N PHE A 159 12.85 8.98 -4.44
CA PHE A 159 13.19 8.11 -3.30
C PHE A 159 14.70 7.94 -3.14
N ALA A 160 15.46 7.79 -4.24
CA ALA A 160 16.92 7.71 -4.18
C ALA A 160 17.53 8.98 -3.59
N ALA A 161 17.03 10.15 -4.03
CA ALA A 161 17.48 11.44 -3.55
C ALA A 161 17.10 11.69 -2.08
N CYS A 162 15.90 11.26 -1.65
CA CYS A 162 15.49 11.29 -0.26
C CYS A 162 16.40 10.42 0.61
N LEU A 163 16.58 9.15 0.24
CA LEU A 163 17.38 8.20 0.99
C LEU A 163 18.83 8.66 1.14
N ALA A 164 19.43 9.21 0.09
CA ALA A 164 20.80 9.74 0.14
C ALA A 164 20.94 10.91 1.13
N ARG A 165 19.93 11.79 1.23
CA ARG A 165 19.93 12.89 2.22
C ARG A 165 19.74 12.36 3.63
N GLN A 166 18.79 11.44 3.81
CA GLN A 166 18.55 10.82 5.11
C GLN A 166 19.79 10.09 5.64
N GLU A 167 20.54 9.39 4.78
CA GLU A 167 21.80 8.74 5.14
C GLU A 167 22.85 9.75 5.66
N VAL A 168 22.98 10.89 4.99
CA VAL A 168 23.90 11.97 5.40
C VAL A 168 23.47 12.56 6.74
N GLU A 169 22.20 12.92 6.90
CA GLU A 169 21.67 13.49 8.14
C GLU A 169 21.77 12.50 9.31
N TYR A 170 21.45 11.23 9.09
CA TYR A 170 21.60 10.18 10.11
C TYR A 170 23.06 10.06 10.58
N SER A 171 24.02 10.06 9.65
CA SER A 171 25.45 10.00 9.99
C SER A 171 25.91 11.22 10.80
N GLN A 172 25.43 12.43 10.46
CA GLN A 172 25.73 13.66 11.20
C GLN A 172 25.16 13.62 12.61
N ILE A 173 23.93 13.13 12.77
CA ILE A 173 23.30 12.95 14.09
C ILE A 173 24.13 11.99 14.94
N GLN A 174 24.60 10.89 14.36
CA GLN A 174 25.43 9.91 15.07
C GLN A 174 26.79 10.48 15.50
N GLU A 175 27.44 11.25 14.63
CA GLU A 175 28.71 11.93 14.96
C GLU A 175 28.53 12.96 16.08
N MET A 176 27.45 13.74 16.04
CA MET A 176 27.14 14.72 17.08
C MET A 176 26.86 14.05 18.43
N GLN A 177 26.16 12.91 18.44
CA GLN A 177 25.91 12.14 19.66
C GLN A 177 27.21 11.60 20.26
N ASN A 178 28.08 11.01 19.43
CA ASN A 178 29.37 10.50 19.88
C ASN A 178 30.26 11.62 20.45
N ALA A 179 30.30 12.80 19.81
CA ALA A 179 31.06 13.95 20.31
C ALA A 179 30.51 14.52 21.64
N ALA A 180 29.20 14.45 21.85
CA ALA A 180 28.57 14.85 23.10
C ALA A 180 28.92 13.88 24.25
N ASP A 181 28.97 12.58 23.98
CA ASP A 181 29.33 11.54 24.95
C ASP A 181 30.84 11.54 25.30
N GLU A 182 31.70 11.97 24.37
CA GLU A 182 33.15 12.11 24.59
C GLU A 182 33.56 13.39 25.34
N SER A 183 32.62 14.30 25.61
CA SER A 183 32.89 15.50 26.41
C SER A 183 33.11 15.12 27.88
N PRO A 184 34.31 15.32 28.48
CA PRO A 184 34.56 14.88 29.84
C PRO A 184 33.67 15.66 30.81
N SER A 185 32.79 14.94 31.49
CA SER A 185 32.10 15.39 32.70
C SER A 185 33.11 16.08 33.61
N TRP A 186 33.03 17.41 33.69
CA TRP A 186 33.87 18.22 34.55
C TRP A 186 33.47 17.92 35.99
N ASN A 187 34.16 16.94 36.57
CA ASN A 187 34.05 16.58 37.96
C ASN A 187 34.78 17.65 38.79
N GLY A 188 34.14 18.81 38.96
CA GLY A 188 34.64 19.94 39.74
C GLY A 188 33.67 20.29 40.86
N LYS A 189 33.88 19.73 42.05
CA LYS A 189 33.35 20.32 43.29
C LYS A 189 33.96 21.71 43.44
N GLU A 190 33.20 22.77 43.21
CA GLU A 190 33.45 24.06 43.86
C GLU A 190 32.19 24.94 43.95
N GLN A 191 31.75 25.10 45.19
CA GLN A 191 30.97 26.18 45.82
C GLN A 191 29.98 27.00 44.98
N ALA A 192 28.70 26.88 45.36
CA ALA A 192 27.73 27.95 45.20
C ALA A 192 28.17 29.24 45.91
N PRO A 193 27.96 30.42 45.30
CA PRO A 193 27.66 31.63 46.03
C PRO A 193 26.19 32.03 45.83
N SER A 194 25.59 32.38 46.95
CA SER A 194 24.23 32.91 47.11
C SER A 194 23.98 34.24 46.41
N SER A 195 22.84 34.31 45.70
CA SER A 195 21.90 35.44 45.50
C SER A 195 22.43 36.88 45.35
N THR A 196 22.05 37.58 44.27
CA THR A 196 21.39 38.91 44.32
C THR A 196 20.57 39.17 43.05
N LYS A 197 19.40 39.78 43.23
CA LYS A 197 18.36 40.11 42.24
C LYS A 197 18.75 41.19 41.20
N ASN A 198 17.94 41.19 40.13
CA ASN A 198 17.62 42.27 39.18
C ASN A 198 18.64 42.59 38.08
N ASN A 199 18.34 42.15 36.86
CA ASN A 199 17.92 43.09 35.83
C ASN A 199 17.13 42.42 34.71
N GLU A 200 16.15 43.15 34.19
CA GLU A 200 15.26 42.78 33.11
C GLU A 200 16.02 42.54 31.80
N SER A 201 15.86 41.36 31.23
CA SER A 201 15.98 41.15 29.79
C SER A 201 14.83 40.26 29.36
N LYS A 202 14.02 40.77 28.43
CA LYS A 202 12.97 40.05 27.73
C LYS A 202 13.64 38.92 26.96
N GLU A 203 13.67 37.73 27.53
CA GLU A 203 13.98 36.51 26.80
C GLU A 203 12.81 36.27 25.85
N GLY A 204 13.10 36.39 24.55
CA GLY A 204 12.20 35.90 23.53
C GLY A 204 11.97 34.42 23.77
N GLU A 205 10.71 34.01 23.75
CA GLU A 205 10.33 32.61 23.70
C GLU A 205 10.97 32.01 22.44
N GLN A 206 12.13 31.40 22.61
CA GLN A 206 12.86 30.71 21.56
C GLN A 206 12.17 29.36 21.42
N TRP A 207 11.20 29.27 20.52
CA TRP A 207 10.56 28.02 20.16
C TRP A 207 11.60 27.15 19.46
N ALA A 208 12.05 26.09 20.13
CA ALA A 208 12.83 25.05 19.50
C ALA A 208 11.88 24.22 18.62
N VAL A 209 12.01 24.35 17.30
CA VAL A 209 11.39 23.42 16.36
C VAL A 209 12.05 22.06 16.61
N VAL A 210 11.30 21.12 17.15
CA VAL A 210 11.74 19.73 17.27
C VAL A 210 11.63 19.15 15.85
N LEU A 211 12.72 19.21 15.08
CA LEU A 211 12.80 18.39 13.87
C LEU A 211 12.73 16.93 14.32
N GLU A 212 11.83 16.16 13.72
CA GLU A 212 11.81 14.72 13.90
C GLU A 212 13.13 14.16 13.40
N SER A 213 13.91 13.55 14.29
CA SER A 213 15.23 13.05 13.97
C SER A 213 15.11 11.81 13.09
N ILE A 214 15.83 11.78 11.97
CA ILE A 214 15.93 10.59 11.11
C ILE A 214 16.38 9.39 11.93
N THR A 215 15.65 8.29 11.80
CA THR A 215 15.87 7.03 12.52
C THR A 215 16.21 5.90 11.54
N PRO A 216 16.74 4.76 12.01
CA PRO A 216 16.90 3.59 11.15
C PRO A 216 15.58 3.15 10.49
N ASP A 217 14.45 3.30 11.19
CA ASP A 217 13.12 3.00 10.65
C ASP A 217 12.80 3.88 9.43
N THR A 218 13.09 5.20 9.48
CA THR A 218 12.86 6.10 8.33
C THR A 218 13.70 5.71 7.09
N LEU A 219 14.93 5.22 7.30
CA LEU A 219 15.79 4.72 6.23
C LEU A 219 15.23 3.43 5.62
N ILE A 220 14.71 2.53 6.46
CA ILE A 220 14.08 1.28 6.04
C ILE A 220 12.80 1.59 5.25
N GLU A 221 11.91 2.45 5.76
CA GLU A 221 10.67 2.85 5.11
C GLU A 221 10.94 3.41 3.70
N THR A 222 11.92 4.32 3.58
CA THR A 222 12.31 4.90 2.29
C THR A 222 12.89 3.86 1.32
N ALA A 223 13.73 2.95 1.81
CA ALA A 223 14.27 1.86 1.00
C ALA A 223 13.19 0.88 0.52
N LEU A 224 12.23 0.55 1.37
CA LEU A 224 11.09 -0.32 1.04
C LEU A 224 10.15 0.35 0.04
N ALA A 225 9.83 1.64 0.23
CA ALA A 225 9.00 2.41 -0.70
C ALA A 225 9.65 2.52 -2.10
N GLN A 226 10.98 2.70 -2.15
CA GLN A 226 11.73 2.67 -3.40
C GLN A 226 11.63 1.31 -4.10
N LEU A 227 11.79 0.21 -3.34
CA LEU A 227 11.69 -1.15 -3.86
C LEU A 227 10.27 -1.49 -4.34
N GLY A 228 9.24 -1.01 -3.64
CA GLY A 228 7.85 -1.08 -4.07
C GLY A 228 7.64 -0.38 -5.42
N SER A 229 8.15 0.85 -5.56
CA SER A 229 8.03 1.62 -6.82
C SER A 229 8.77 0.97 -7.99
N LEU A 230 9.93 0.35 -7.73
CA LEU A 230 10.65 -0.46 -8.73
C LEU A 230 9.84 -1.70 -9.15
N SER A 231 9.11 -2.32 -8.21
CA SER A 231 8.22 -3.45 -8.50
C SER A 231 7.05 -3.02 -9.38
N SER A 232 6.37 -1.92 -9.04
CA SER A 232 5.31 -1.34 -9.87
C SER A 232 5.81 -0.95 -11.25
N LEU A 233 7.02 -0.38 -11.35
CA LEU A 233 7.66 -0.04 -12.64
C LEU A 233 7.94 -1.28 -13.49
N ALA A 234 8.45 -2.37 -12.91
CA ALA A 234 8.67 -3.62 -13.64
C ALA A 234 7.35 -4.16 -14.22
N THR A 235 6.29 -4.18 -13.40
CA THR A 235 4.97 -4.66 -13.80
C THR A 235 4.33 -3.80 -14.89
N VAL A 236 4.31 -2.48 -14.71
CA VAL A 236 3.67 -1.54 -15.65
C VAL A 236 4.47 -1.40 -16.93
N ALA A 237 5.80 -1.50 -16.91
CA ALA A 237 6.59 -1.38 -18.14
C ALA A 237 6.39 -2.58 -19.07
N ALA A 238 6.09 -3.77 -18.56
CA ALA A 238 6.01 -5.01 -19.33
C ALA A 238 4.90 -5.00 -20.42
N PRO A 239 5.14 -5.54 -21.63
CA PRO A 239 6.42 -6.01 -22.15
C PRO A 239 7.39 -4.85 -22.43
N THR A 240 8.69 -5.08 -22.17
CA THR A 240 9.74 -4.05 -22.25
C THR A 240 11.08 -4.62 -22.72
N SER A 241 12.10 -3.76 -22.87
CA SER A 241 13.45 -4.15 -23.27
C SER A 241 14.24 -4.79 -22.12
N SER A 242 15.16 -5.70 -22.46
CA SER A 242 16.10 -6.29 -21.48
C SER A 242 16.98 -5.24 -20.80
N THR A 243 17.30 -4.13 -21.48
CA THR A 243 18.07 -3.02 -20.92
C THR A 243 17.35 -2.35 -19.76
N LEU A 244 16.04 -2.09 -19.88
CA LEU A 244 15.29 -1.49 -18.78
C LEU A 244 15.28 -2.41 -17.56
N LEU A 245 15.02 -3.71 -17.75
CA LEU A 245 14.99 -4.69 -16.66
C LEU A 245 16.36 -4.84 -15.98
N ALA A 246 17.44 -4.81 -16.76
CA ALA A 246 18.81 -4.79 -16.23
C ALA A 246 19.06 -3.55 -15.37
N ASN A 247 18.63 -2.37 -15.83
CA ASN A 247 18.76 -1.13 -15.05
C ASN A 247 17.95 -1.19 -13.74
N LEU A 248 16.73 -1.74 -13.76
CA LEU A 248 15.94 -1.92 -12.53
C LEU A 248 16.65 -2.82 -11.53
N SER A 249 17.22 -3.94 -12.02
CA SER A 249 18.02 -4.84 -11.20
C SER A 249 19.29 -4.17 -10.66
N GLU A 250 19.96 -3.33 -11.46
CA GLU A 250 21.16 -2.59 -11.06
C GLU A 250 20.84 -1.60 -9.93
N ILE A 251 19.71 -0.88 -10.01
CA ILE A 251 19.25 0.03 -8.95
C ILE A 251 18.84 -0.74 -7.69
N ALA A 252 18.11 -1.84 -7.83
CA ALA A 252 17.61 -2.62 -6.68
C ALA A 252 18.72 -3.37 -5.93
N THR A 253 19.77 -3.83 -6.62
CA THR A 253 20.85 -4.66 -6.02
C THR A 253 21.45 -4.03 -4.75
N PRO A 254 21.97 -2.79 -4.75
CA PRO A 254 22.54 -2.19 -3.54
C PRO A 254 21.51 -2.02 -2.42
N ILE A 255 20.24 -1.77 -2.76
CA ILE A 255 19.15 -1.66 -1.77
C ILE A 255 19.01 -2.99 -1.02
N VAL A 256 18.93 -4.09 -1.76
CA VAL A 256 18.66 -5.43 -1.23
C VAL A 256 19.89 -6.05 -0.54
N THR A 257 21.09 -5.93 -1.12
CA THR A 257 22.27 -6.66 -0.62
C THR A 257 23.08 -5.89 0.40
N GLN A 258 22.93 -4.56 0.47
CA GLN A 258 23.75 -3.70 1.32
C GLN A 258 22.90 -2.82 2.23
N LYS A 259 22.03 -1.98 1.67
CA LYS A 259 21.34 -0.92 2.45
C LYS A 259 20.36 -1.50 3.47
N LEU A 260 19.36 -2.28 3.03
CA LEU A 260 18.35 -2.87 3.92
C LEU A 260 18.98 -3.71 5.05
N PRO A 261 19.91 -4.66 4.79
CA PRO A 261 20.58 -5.39 5.87
C PRO A 261 21.33 -4.48 6.85
N SER A 262 21.97 -3.42 6.35
CA SER A 262 22.71 -2.47 7.20
C SER A 262 21.77 -1.67 8.09
N TYR A 263 20.64 -1.19 7.58
CA TYR A 263 19.67 -0.41 8.36
C TYR A 263 18.95 -1.27 9.39
N ILE A 264 18.56 -2.49 9.01
CA ILE A 264 17.92 -3.44 9.93
C ILE A 264 18.88 -3.81 11.09
N ALA A 265 20.19 -3.91 10.83
CA ALA A 265 21.16 -4.19 11.89
C ALA A 265 21.30 -3.06 12.93
N LEU A 266 20.84 -1.84 12.63
CA LEU A 266 20.80 -0.72 13.57
C LEU A 266 19.58 -0.77 14.50
N LEU A 267 18.57 -1.58 14.19
CA LEU A 267 17.38 -1.73 15.03
C LEU A 267 17.67 -2.55 16.30
N PRO A 268 16.98 -2.24 17.40
CA PRO A 268 17.12 -3.02 18.62
C PRO A 268 16.54 -4.44 18.46
N THR A 269 17.23 -5.42 19.04
CA THR A 269 16.78 -6.83 19.09
C THR A 269 15.69 -7.08 20.14
N SER A 270 15.43 -6.12 21.02
CA SER A 270 14.39 -6.20 22.05
C SER A 270 13.94 -4.81 22.49
N ILE A 271 12.67 -4.69 22.90
CA ILE A 271 12.13 -3.43 23.46
C ILE A 271 12.70 -3.24 24.87
N PRO A 272 13.38 -2.12 25.18
CA PRO A 272 13.84 -1.82 26.54
C PRO A 272 12.69 -1.84 27.54
N LYS A 273 12.83 -2.60 28.63
CA LYS A 273 11.87 -2.57 29.75
C LYS A 273 12.25 -1.41 30.67
N ASP A 274 11.28 -0.59 31.06
CA ASP A 274 11.53 0.44 32.06
C ASP A 274 11.74 -0.18 33.47
N ALA A 275 12.20 0.63 34.43
CA ALA A 275 12.49 0.20 35.80
C ALA A 275 11.25 -0.30 36.59
N LEU A 276 10.04 -0.13 36.04
CA LEU A 276 8.78 -0.66 36.59
C LEU A 276 8.30 -1.93 35.86
N GLY A 277 9.02 -2.40 34.85
CA GLY A 277 8.66 -3.58 34.08
C GLY A 277 7.58 -3.33 33.02
N ASN A 278 7.25 -2.07 32.73
CA ASN A 278 6.44 -1.71 31.57
C ASN A 278 7.32 -1.70 30.32
N THR A 279 6.74 -2.13 29.20
CA THR A 279 7.33 -1.94 27.87
C THR A 279 7.25 -0.45 27.53
N SER A 280 8.25 0.32 27.94
CA SER A 280 8.37 1.71 27.49
C SER A 280 8.99 1.67 26.10
N THR A 281 8.23 2.12 25.10
CA THR A 281 8.84 2.54 23.83
C THR A 281 9.84 3.65 24.19
N PRO A 282 11.14 3.53 23.85
CA PRO A 282 12.13 4.54 24.23
C PRO A 282 12.00 5.82 23.39
N PHE A 283 11.11 5.84 22.40
CA PHE A 283 10.78 7.02 21.62
C PHE A 283 9.65 7.79 22.29
N LEU A 284 9.95 9.03 22.71
CA LEU A 284 8.95 10.05 22.97
C LEU A 284 8.19 10.29 21.65
N ALA A 285 7.08 9.59 21.45
CA ALA A 285 6.17 9.84 20.35
C ALA A 285 5.45 11.18 20.60
N VAL A 286 6.04 12.28 20.15
CA VAL A 286 5.34 13.53 19.91
C VAL A 286 4.99 13.54 18.42
N SER A 287 3.77 13.10 18.11
CA SER A 287 3.21 13.21 16.76
C SER A 287 3.06 14.66 16.36
N THR A 288 3.70 15.05 15.26
CA THR A 288 3.16 15.94 14.21
C THR A 288 4.10 15.88 13.01
N SER A 289 3.95 14.85 12.16
CA SER A 289 4.19 14.87 10.71
C SER A 289 3.94 13.46 10.17
N SER A 290 2.95 13.35 9.29
CA SER A 290 2.85 12.55 8.05
C SER A 290 3.68 11.29 7.77
N SER A 291 4.36 10.67 8.74
CA SER A 291 4.75 9.26 8.63
C SER A 291 3.49 8.42 8.75
N THR A 292 3.36 7.40 7.91
CA THR A 292 2.27 6.43 7.86
C THR A 292 2.10 5.58 9.14
N PHE A 293 2.72 6.01 10.25
CA PHE A 293 2.60 5.40 11.56
C PHE A 293 1.25 5.72 12.20
N HIS A 294 0.35 4.74 12.16
CA HIS A 294 -0.86 4.74 12.97
C HIS A 294 -0.48 4.70 14.47
N PRO A 295 -0.90 5.69 15.29
CA PRO A 295 -0.61 5.70 16.73
C PRO A 295 -1.32 4.60 17.53
N ASP A 296 -2.14 3.78 16.86
CA ASP A 296 -2.96 2.72 17.46
C ASP A 296 -2.46 1.30 17.18
N THR A 297 -1.27 1.13 16.59
CA THR A 297 -0.70 -0.21 16.40
C THR A 297 -0.36 -0.80 17.79
N PRO A 298 -0.99 -1.92 18.21
CA PRO A 298 -0.71 -2.50 19.51
C PRO A 298 0.79 -2.80 19.61
N ALA A 299 1.39 -2.44 20.75
CA ALA A 299 2.80 -2.57 21.08
C ALA A 299 3.49 -3.72 20.33
N HIS A 300 4.48 -3.36 19.50
CA HIS A 300 5.31 -4.27 18.68
C HIS A 300 5.65 -5.58 19.38
N ALA A 301 5.57 -6.68 18.64
CA ALA A 301 5.81 -8.01 19.16
C ALA A 301 7.31 -8.24 19.37
N THR A 302 7.82 -7.85 20.54
CA THR A 302 9.08 -8.28 21.18
C THR A 302 10.43 -8.06 20.47
N ASN A 303 10.51 -7.93 19.13
CA ASN A 303 11.77 -7.74 18.38
C ASN A 303 11.56 -6.93 17.06
N PRO A 304 11.75 -5.59 17.09
CA PRO A 304 11.64 -4.71 15.92
C PRO A 304 12.51 -5.13 14.73
N GLN A 305 13.73 -5.62 14.99
CA GLN A 305 14.64 -6.08 13.94
C GLN A 305 14.08 -7.27 13.16
N SER A 306 13.39 -8.20 13.84
CA SER A 306 12.79 -9.37 13.18
C SER A 306 11.59 -9.00 12.31
N GLU A 307 10.80 -8.02 12.75
CA GLU A 307 9.65 -7.51 11.99
C GLU A 307 10.13 -6.81 10.71
N ALA A 308 11.05 -5.86 10.84
CA ALA A 308 11.64 -5.14 9.71
C ALA A 308 12.34 -6.09 8.72
N LYS A 309 13.02 -7.13 9.22
CA LYS A 309 13.59 -8.17 8.37
C LYS A 309 12.52 -8.91 7.56
N THR A 310 11.42 -9.31 8.22
CA THR A 310 10.34 -10.04 7.55
C THR A 310 9.69 -9.19 6.47
N GLU A 311 9.48 -7.90 6.74
CA GLU A 311 8.94 -6.94 5.78
C GLU A 311 9.89 -6.71 4.60
N ALA A 312 11.20 -6.55 4.86
CA ALA A 312 12.20 -6.43 3.81
C ALA A 312 12.30 -7.69 2.94
N ASP A 313 12.33 -8.87 3.55
CA ASP A 313 12.36 -10.13 2.82
C ASP A 313 11.10 -10.30 1.93
N LEU A 314 9.93 -9.88 2.43
CA LEU A 314 8.68 -9.86 1.65
C LEU A 314 8.75 -8.89 0.46
N ALA A 315 9.18 -7.65 0.67
CA ALA A 315 9.32 -6.66 -0.40
C ALA A 315 10.31 -7.12 -1.49
N VAL A 316 11.41 -7.76 -1.07
CA VAL A 316 12.39 -8.37 -1.99
C VAL A 316 11.77 -9.51 -2.80
N ALA A 317 10.96 -10.36 -2.18
CA ALA A 317 10.27 -11.44 -2.89
C ALA A 317 9.28 -10.89 -3.93
N ILE A 318 8.50 -9.86 -3.57
CA ILE A 318 7.57 -9.18 -4.47
C ILE A 318 8.32 -8.58 -5.67
N PHE A 319 9.42 -7.87 -5.43
CA PHE A 319 10.24 -7.30 -6.50
C PHE A 319 10.80 -8.36 -7.46
N LYS A 320 11.34 -9.47 -6.92
CA LYS A 320 11.84 -10.58 -7.74
C LYS A 320 10.74 -11.20 -8.61
N CYS A 321 9.54 -11.36 -8.07
CA CYS A 321 8.40 -11.86 -8.82
C CYS A 321 7.98 -10.87 -9.92
N ALA A 322 7.88 -9.57 -9.62
CA ALA A 322 7.57 -8.54 -10.61
C ALA A 322 8.58 -8.50 -11.76
N LEU A 323 9.88 -8.58 -11.45
CA LEU A 323 10.95 -8.66 -12.47
C LEU A 323 10.82 -9.93 -13.33
N SER A 324 10.59 -11.09 -12.69
CA SER A 324 10.38 -12.36 -13.39
C SER A 324 9.15 -12.31 -14.32
N SER A 325 8.03 -11.73 -13.86
CA SER A 325 6.82 -11.51 -14.67
C SER A 325 7.11 -10.59 -15.85
N ALA A 326 7.84 -9.50 -15.64
CA ALA A 326 8.20 -8.56 -16.70
C ALA A 326 9.10 -9.20 -17.77
N GLU A 327 10.09 -9.99 -17.36
CA GLU A 327 10.93 -10.77 -18.28
C GLU A 327 10.12 -11.79 -19.08
N HIS A 328 9.20 -12.48 -18.41
CA HIS A 328 8.34 -13.48 -19.05
C HIS A 328 7.40 -12.84 -20.10
N LYS A 329 6.70 -11.77 -19.72
CA LYS A 329 5.85 -10.97 -20.63
C LYS A 329 6.65 -10.41 -21.81
N SER A 330 7.93 -10.15 -21.62
CA SER A 330 8.85 -9.66 -22.67
C SER A 330 9.50 -10.76 -23.50
N ASN A 331 9.10 -12.03 -23.32
CA ASN A 331 9.66 -13.22 -23.99
C ASN A 331 11.17 -13.42 -23.76
N LEU A 332 11.72 -12.92 -22.65
CA LEU A 332 13.13 -13.08 -22.29
C LEU A 332 13.39 -14.38 -21.51
N THR A 333 12.35 -14.91 -20.84
CA THR A 333 12.44 -16.06 -19.94
C THR A 333 11.33 -17.08 -20.25
N SER A 334 11.64 -18.38 -20.10
CA SER A 334 10.68 -19.47 -20.32
C SER A 334 9.61 -19.53 -19.21
N THR A 335 8.48 -20.17 -19.51
CA THR A 335 7.40 -20.41 -18.53
C THR A 335 7.87 -21.20 -17.31
N GLU A 336 8.72 -22.21 -17.52
CA GLU A 336 9.27 -23.04 -16.46
C GLU A 336 10.20 -22.23 -15.54
N THR A 337 11.11 -21.45 -16.12
CA THR A 337 12.02 -20.61 -15.34
C THR A 337 11.26 -19.52 -14.57
N HIS A 338 10.25 -18.90 -15.19
CA HIS A 338 9.40 -17.91 -14.54
C HIS A 338 8.68 -18.50 -13.30
N THR A 339 8.02 -19.65 -13.47
CA THR A 339 7.34 -20.39 -12.40
C THR A 339 8.30 -20.80 -11.28
N SER A 340 9.48 -21.31 -11.64
CA SER A 340 10.50 -21.71 -10.67
C SER A 340 10.96 -20.54 -9.82
N ARG A 341 11.21 -19.37 -10.44
CA ARG A 341 11.67 -18.17 -9.73
C ARG A 341 10.63 -17.61 -8.76
N ILE A 342 9.34 -17.64 -9.14
CA ILE A 342 8.25 -17.23 -8.25
C ILE A 342 8.20 -18.14 -7.00
N ASN A 343 8.26 -19.46 -7.20
CA ASN A 343 8.25 -20.40 -6.08
C ASN A 343 9.49 -20.26 -5.18
N GLU A 344 10.67 -20.05 -5.78
CA GLU A 344 11.91 -19.84 -5.04
C GLU A 344 11.84 -18.56 -4.17
N ALA A 345 11.30 -17.46 -4.72
CA ALA A 345 11.21 -16.18 -4.02
C ALA A 345 10.42 -16.25 -2.70
N PHE A 346 9.36 -17.07 -2.63
CA PHE A 346 8.51 -17.21 -1.44
C PHE A 346 8.83 -18.42 -0.56
N SER A 347 9.66 -19.36 -1.01
CA SER A 347 9.93 -20.62 -0.31
C SER A 347 10.35 -20.44 1.16
N ALA A 348 11.40 -19.66 1.42
CA ALA A 348 11.91 -19.40 2.77
C ALA A 348 10.92 -18.59 3.64
N LEU A 349 10.18 -17.65 3.03
CA LEU A 349 9.17 -16.85 3.73
C LEU A 349 8.01 -17.71 4.22
N LEU A 350 7.54 -18.64 3.38
CA LEU A 350 6.46 -19.56 3.73
C LEU A 350 6.90 -20.54 4.82
N GLU A 351 8.13 -21.07 4.76
CA GLU A 351 8.65 -21.93 5.83
C GLU A 351 8.63 -21.19 7.18
N THR A 352 9.13 -19.95 7.19
CA THR A 352 9.16 -19.12 8.40
C THR A 352 7.74 -18.80 8.90
N ALA A 353 6.83 -18.44 7.98
CA ALA A 353 5.44 -18.08 8.30
C ALA A 353 4.60 -19.26 8.83
N ASN A 354 4.93 -20.51 8.45
CA ASN A 354 4.25 -21.71 8.93
C ASN A 354 4.78 -22.19 10.31
N ASN A 355 5.98 -21.79 10.71
CA ASN A 355 6.61 -22.25 11.96
C ASN A 355 6.06 -21.55 13.23
N ASN A 356 5.07 -20.67 13.12
CA ASN A 356 4.47 -19.86 14.21
C ASN A 356 5.46 -18.93 14.95
N GLU A 357 6.69 -18.77 14.46
CA GLU A 357 7.68 -17.83 15.01
C GLU A 357 7.44 -16.40 14.51
N THR A 358 6.78 -16.24 13.36
CA THR A 358 6.43 -14.94 12.80
C THR A 358 5.18 -14.37 13.47
N PRO A 359 5.12 -13.04 13.71
CA PRO A 359 3.89 -12.38 14.09
C PRO A 359 2.73 -12.71 13.13
N ILE A 360 1.52 -12.86 13.67
CA ILE A 360 0.32 -13.21 12.90
C ILE A 360 0.10 -12.21 11.75
N HIS A 361 0.37 -10.92 12.00
CA HIS A 361 0.26 -9.86 11.01
C HIS A 361 1.14 -10.13 9.79
N SER A 362 2.45 -10.34 10.00
CA SER A 362 3.40 -10.63 8.92
C SER A 362 3.07 -11.94 8.22
N SER A 363 2.60 -12.96 8.95
CA SER A 363 2.14 -14.20 8.35
C SER A 363 0.96 -13.98 7.40
N ILE A 364 -0.03 -13.16 7.78
CA ILE A 364 -1.15 -12.80 6.89
C ILE A 364 -0.65 -12.11 5.63
N GLN A 365 0.25 -11.12 5.75
CA GLN A 365 0.80 -10.39 4.61
C GLN A 365 1.56 -11.32 3.64
N ILE A 366 2.44 -12.20 4.16
CA ILE A 366 3.20 -13.17 3.35
C ILE A 366 2.26 -14.10 2.58
N HIS A 367 1.26 -14.67 3.26
CA HIS A 367 0.33 -15.61 2.64
C HIS A 367 -0.57 -14.92 1.60
N SER A 368 -1.01 -13.68 1.87
CA SER A 368 -1.83 -12.90 0.94
C SER A 368 -1.03 -12.52 -0.31
N ALA A 369 0.16 -11.93 -0.15
CA ALA A 369 1.00 -11.51 -1.27
C ALA A 369 1.40 -12.68 -2.17
N ASN A 370 1.70 -13.85 -1.59
CA ASN A 370 1.99 -15.04 -2.38
C ASN A 370 0.75 -15.53 -3.16
N ALA A 371 -0.44 -15.46 -2.57
CA ALA A 371 -1.66 -15.81 -3.27
C ALA A 371 -1.91 -14.86 -4.46
N ASP A 372 -1.70 -13.55 -4.29
CA ASP A 372 -1.81 -12.56 -5.36
C ASP A 372 -0.86 -12.86 -6.53
N ILE A 373 0.40 -13.16 -6.22
CA ILE A 373 1.43 -13.48 -7.23
C ILE A 373 1.12 -14.79 -7.95
N LEU A 374 0.58 -15.80 -7.26
CA LEU A 374 0.16 -17.05 -7.89
C LEU A 374 -1.05 -16.87 -8.82
N VAL A 375 -1.95 -15.93 -8.50
CA VAL A 375 -3.06 -15.56 -9.38
C VAL A 375 -2.53 -14.80 -10.61
N ASP A 376 -1.66 -13.81 -10.44
CA ASP A 376 -1.01 -13.10 -11.57
C ASP A 376 -0.24 -14.08 -12.47
N LEU A 377 0.50 -15.04 -11.89
CA LEU A 377 1.14 -16.11 -12.65
C LEU A 377 0.12 -16.92 -13.46
N ALA A 378 -1.02 -17.31 -12.86
CA ALA A 378 -2.03 -18.08 -13.58
C ALA A 378 -2.68 -17.28 -14.74
N ASP A 379 -2.82 -15.96 -14.58
CA ASP A 379 -3.37 -15.05 -15.59
C ASP A 379 -2.38 -14.78 -16.72
N THR A 380 -1.11 -14.51 -16.40
CA THR A 380 -0.05 -14.32 -17.42
C THR A 380 0.15 -15.55 -18.30
N LEU A 381 0.03 -16.75 -17.74
CA LEU A 381 0.04 -17.99 -18.50
C LEU A 381 -1.21 -18.14 -19.39
N ALA A 382 -2.37 -17.63 -18.94
CA ALA A 382 -3.60 -17.63 -19.72
C ALA A 382 -3.49 -16.75 -20.97
N GLU A 383 -2.94 -15.54 -20.82
CA GLU A 383 -2.72 -14.59 -21.92
C GLU A 383 -1.81 -15.20 -22.99
N LYS A 384 -0.75 -15.89 -22.55
CA LYS A 384 0.18 -16.56 -23.46
C LYS A 384 -0.46 -17.74 -24.18
N GLU A 385 -1.22 -18.58 -23.47
CA GLU A 385 -1.97 -19.69 -24.06
C GLU A 385 -2.96 -19.20 -25.13
N ALA A 386 -3.66 -18.09 -24.87
CA ALA A 386 -4.59 -17.49 -25.85
C ALA A 386 -3.90 -16.98 -27.13
N SER A 387 -2.61 -16.65 -27.06
CA SER A 387 -1.81 -16.23 -28.22
C SER A 387 -1.31 -17.41 -29.08
N HIS A 388 -1.36 -18.64 -28.57
CA HIS A 388 -0.93 -19.84 -29.27
C HIS A 388 -2.11 -20.61 -29.86
N SER A 389 -1.95 -21.13 -31.08
CA SER A 389 -3.03 -21.84 -31.79
C SER A 389 -3.31 -23.25 -31.27
N ASP A 390 -2.40 -23.82 -30.48
CA ASP A 390 -2.52 -25.16 -29.89
C ASP A 390 -2.33 -25.07 -28.37
N PRO A 391 -3.38 -25.31 -27.57
CA PRO A 391 -3.34 -25.08 -26.13
C PRO A 391 -2.62 -26.24 -25.43
N ASP A 392 -1.53 -25.92 -24.73
CA ASP A 392 -0.68 -26.91 -24.06
C ASP A 392 -1.31 -27.38 -22.73
N PRO A 393 -1.61 -28.69 -22.57
CA PRO A 393 -2.18 -29.22 -21.34
C PRO A 393 -1.25 -29.07 -20.12
N ALA A 394 0.07 -28.98 -20.32
CA ALA A 394 1.00 -28.75 -19.20
C ALA A 394 0.83 -27.33 -18.64
N THR A 395 0.66 -26.33 -19.49
CA THR A 395 0.35 -24.94 -19.10
C THR A 395 -0.96 -24.86 -18.32
N ALA A 396 -2.03 -25.52 -18.79
CA ALA A 396 -3.29 -25.61 -18.06
C ALA A 396 -3.10 -26.27 -16.68
N GLN A 397 -2.31 -27.34 -16.58
CA GLN A 397 -2.02 -28.00 -15.31
C GLN A 397 -1.21 -27.12 -14.33
N THR A 398 -0.27 -26.31 -14.82
CA THR A 398 0.45 -25.34 -13.99
C THR A 398 -0.49 -24.27 -13.46
N ARG A 399 -1.34 -23.67 -14.31
CA ARG A 399 -2.37 -22.70 -13.90
C ARG A 399 -3.28 -23.26 -12.82
N TRP A 400 -3.76 -24.50 -13.01
CA TRP A 400 -4.57 -25.20 -12.00
C TRP A 400 -3.85 -25.33 -10.66
N THR A 401 -2.58 -25.72 -10.68
CA THR A 401 -1.76 -25.88 -9.47
C THR A 401 -1.60 -24.54 -8.75
N CYS A 402 -1.25 -23.46 -9.46
CA CYS A 402 -1.11 -22.12 -8.89
C CYS A 402 -2.41 -21.63 -8.23
N LEU A 403 -3.54 -21.74 -8.93
CA LEU A 403 -4.85 -21.33 -8.40
C LEU A 403 -5.28 -22.16 -7.19
N THR A 404 -4.96 -23.46 -7.18
CA THR A 404 -5.25 -24.32 -6.03
C THR A 404 -4.42 -23.90 -4.81
N GLN A 405 -3.12 -23.65 -5.00
CA GLN A 405 -2.24 -23.16 -3.94
C GLN A 405 -2.68 -21.80 -3.41
N ALA A 406 -3.03 -20.85 -4.29
CA ALA A 406 -3.56 -19.55 -3.89
C ALA A 406 -4.82 -19.69 -3.01
N GLN A 407 -5.74 -20.59 -3.38
CA GLN A 407 -6.95 -20.87 -2.59
C GLN A 407 -6.63 -21.42 -1.19
N ASP A 408 -5.63 -22.31 -1.08
CA ASP A 408 -5.19 -22.86 0.20
C ASP A 408 -4.57 -21.79 1.10
N LEU A 409 -3.73 -20.91 0.52
CA LEU A 409 -3.12 -19.78 1.23
C LEU A 409 -4.19 -18.81 1.76
N LEU A 410 -5.16 -18.41 0.93
CA LEU A 410 -6.24 -17.52 1.36
C LEU A 410 -7.18 -18.16 2.39
N THR A 411 -7.32 -19.50 2.35
CA THR A 411 -8.02 -20.24 3.39
C THR A 411 -7.29 -20.13 4.72
N LYS A 412 -5.95 -20.28 4.74
CA LYS A 412 -5.13 -20.02 5.93
C LYS A 412 -5.27 -18.58 6.41
N VAL A 413 -5.19 -17.59 5.52
CA VAL A 413 -5.39 -16.17 5.86
C VAL A 413 -6.74 -15.94 6.54
N THR A 414 -7.81 -16.56 6.03
CA THR A 414 -9.15 -16.47 6.65
C THR A 414 -9.15 -16.98 8.10
N THR A 415 -8.41 -18.05 8.38
CA THR A 415 -8.29 -18.59 9.75
C THR A 415 -7.47 -17.69 10.67
N LEU A 416 -6.37 -17.10 10.17
CA LEU A 416 -5.53 -16.15 10.92
C LEU A 416 -6.27 -14.84 11.20
N LEU A 417 -7.04 -14.32 10.24
CA LEU A 417 -7.88 -13.13 10.47
C LEU A 417 -8.97 -13.41 11.52
N SER A 418 -9.47 -14.65 11.59
CA SER A 418 -10.47 -15.03 12.59
C SER A 418 -9.89 -15.11 14.01
N SER A 419 -8.59 -15.39 14.17
CA SER A 419 -7.93 -15.39 15.48
C SER A 419 -7.55 -13.99 15.97
N LEU A 420 -7.32 -13.02 15.06
CA LEU A 420 -6.92 -11.66 15.41
C LEU A 420 -8.05 -10.83 16.07
N GLY A 421 -9.32 -11.19 15.82
CA GLY A 421 -10.50 -10.63 16.49
C GLY A 421 -10.78 -9.13 16.24
N THR A 422 -9.83 -8.39 15.67
CA THR A 422 -9.89 -6.93 15.43
C THR A 422 -9.46 -6.63 13.99
N THR A 423 -10.10 -5.64 13.36
CA THR A 423 -9.71 -5.16 12.03
C THR A 423 -8.59 -4.14 12.18
N THR A 424 -7.39 -4.45 11.71
CA THR A 424 -6.32 -3.47 11.50
C THR A 424 -6.46 -2.87 10.09
N PRO A 425 -6.16 -1.56 9.92
CA PRO A 425 -6.29 -0.88 8.63
C PRO A 425 -5.34 -1.44 7.55
N ASP A 426 -4.19 -1.97 7.96
CA ASP A 426 -3.11 -2.41 7.05
C ASP A 426 -3.28 -3.85 6.54
N LEU A 427 -4.22 -4.61 7.11
CA LEU A 427 -4.51 -5.97 6.66
C LEU A 427 -5.68 -6.00 5.67
N PRO A 428 -5.69 -6.99 4.74
CA PRO A 428 -6.84 -7.20 3.90
C PRO A 428 -8.07 -7.55 4.75
N SER A 429 -9.19 -6.90 4.44
CA SER A 429 -10.45 -7.20 5.11
C SER A 429 -10.88 -8.63 4.79
N ARG A 430 -11.60 -9.25 5.73
CA ARG A 430 -12.17 -10.59 5.51
C ARG A 430 -13.08 -10.63 4.27
N ALA A 431 -13.75 -9.53 3.95
CA ALA A 431 -14.55 -9.40 2.73
C ALA A 431 -13.67 -9.47 1.47
N GLN A 432 -12.57 -8.73 1.40
CA GLN A 432 -11.62 -8.79 0.28
C GLN A 432 -11.07 -10.21 0.07
N ILE A 433 -10.68 -10.89 1.16
CA ILE A 433 -10.20 -12.28 1.07
C ILE A 433 -11.28 -13.22 0.52
N TYR A 434 -12.54 -13.09 0.94
CA TYR A 434 -13.61 -13.93 0.38
C TYR A 434 -13.91 -13.61 -1.08
N LEU A 435 -13.83 -12.34 -1.48
CA LEU A 435 -13.99 -11.93 -2.87
C LEU A 435 -12.92 -12.59 -3.75
N GLN A 436 -11.64 -12.45 -3.36
CA GLN A 436 -10.52 -13.04 -4.08
C GLN A 436 -10.62 -14.58 -4.16
N ARG A 437 -11.04 -15.23 -3.08
CA ARG A 437 -11.32 -16.68 -3.09
C ARG A 437 -12.45 -17.05 -4.04
N GLY A 438 -13.47 -16.19 -4.18
CA GLY A 438 -14.53 -16.36 -5.17
C GLY A 438 -13.99 -16.27 -6.60
N ASP A 439 -13.16 -15.26 -6.88
CA ASP A 439 -12.54 -15.05 -8.18
C ASP A 439 -11.65 -16.23 -8.59
N ILE A 440 -10.86 -16.78 -7.66
CA ILE A 440 -10.03 -17.97 -7.90
C ILE A 440 -10.89 -19.18 -8.30
N GLU A 441 -12.01 -19.43 -7.63
CA GLU A 441 -12.89 -20.55 -7.98
C GLU A 441 -13.54 -20.36 -9.36
N LEU A 442 -13.84 -19.11 -9.74
CA LEU A 442 -14.33 -18.77 -11.08
C LEU A 442 -13.24 -18.99 -12.15
N LEU A 443 -12.00 -18.56 -11.91
CA LEU A 443 -10.86 -18.80 -12.80
C LEU A 443 -10.61 -20.31 -13.00
N ARG A 444 -10.68 -21.10 -11.92
CA ARG A 444 -10.58 -22.56 -11.96
C ARG A 444 -11.73 -23.21 -12.74
N SER A 445 -12.94 -22.69 -12.57
CA SER A 445 -14.12 -23.14 -13.33
C SER A 445 -13.94 -22.87 -14.82
N ASN A 446 -13.44 -21.69 -15.19
CA ASN A 446 -13.16 -21.34 -16.59
C ASN A 446 -12.09 -22.27 -17.19
N LEU A 447 -11.04 -22.58 -16.42
CA LEU A 447 -10.01 -23.52 -16.84
C LEU A 447 -10.57 -24.92 -17.14
N ALA A 448 -11.54 -25.39 -16.34
CA ALA A 448 -12.18 -26.70 -16.53
C ALA A 448 -12.99 -26.83 -17.83
N HIS A 449 -13.36 -25.70 -18.44
CA HIS A 449 -14.05 -25.65 -19.74
C HIS A 449 -13.10 -25.58 -20.94
N LEU A 450 -11.79 -25.41 -20.74
CA LEU A 450 -10.83 -25.31 -21.84
C LEU A 450 -10.60 -26.66 -22.52
N PRO A 451 -10.37 -26.69 -23.84
CA PRO A 451 -10.01 -27.93 -24.54
C PRO A 451 -8.70 -28.57 -24.05
N SER A 452 -7.78 -27.76 -23.50
CA SER A 452 -6.53 -28.20 -22.89
C SER A 452 -6.69 -28.78 -21.48
N ALA A 453 -7.89 -28.71 -20.89
CA ALA A 453 -8.14 -29.22 -19.55
C ALA A 453 -7.97 -30.74 -19.51
N THR A 454 -7.21 -31.21 -18.51
CA THR A 454 -7.12 -32.63 -18.22
C THR A 454 -8.45 -33.16 -17.67
N SER A 455 -8.69 -34.46 -17.79
CA SER A 455 -9.94 -35.08 -17.31
C SER A 455 -10.17 -34.87 -15.81
N SER A 456 -9.10 -34.79 -15.00
CA SER A 456 -9.16 -34.47 -13.58
C SER A 456 -9.62 -33.03 -13.32
N ILE A 457 -9.17 -32.05 -14.12
CA ILE A 457 -9.61 -30.66 -14.03
C ILE A 457 -11.09 -30.57 -14.41
N SER A 458 -11.50 -31.14 -15.56
CA SER A 458 -12.90 -31.09 -15.99
C SER A 458 -13.87 -31.78 -15.00
N ALA A 459 -13.44 -32.87 -14.37
CA ALA A 459 -14.25 -33.58 -13.36
C ALA A 459 -14.49 -32.77 -12.07
N SER A 460 -13.66 -31.76 -11.80
CA SER A 460 -13.76 -30.93 -10.59
C SER A 460 -14.87 -29.86 -10.67
N LEU A 461 -15.39 -29.58 -11.87
CA LEU A 461 -16.35 -28.50 -12.14
C LEU A 461 -17.56 -28.46 -11.19
N PRO A 462 -18.26 -29.58 -10.88
CA PRO A 462 -19.40 -29.54 -9.97
C PRO A 462 -19.02 -29.09 -8.55
N THR A 463 -17.82 -29.43 -8.10
CA THR A 463 -17.29 -29.03 -6.79
C THR A 463 -16.95 -27.55 -6.77
N LEU A 464 -16.33 -27.03 -7.84
CA LEU A 464 -15.97 -25.61 -7.96
C LEU A 464 -17.20 -24.71 -7.90
N LEU A 465 -18.26 -25.06 -8.65
CA LEU A 465 -19.52 -24.30 -8.64
C LEU A 465 -20.19 -24.32 -7.26
N LYS A 466 -20.12 -25.45 -6.56
CA LYS A 466 -20.62 -25.55 -5.18
C LYS A 466 -19.81 -24.68 -4.22
N ASN A 467 -18.49 -24.65 -4.37
CA ASN A 467 -17.60 -23.83 -3.54
C ASN A 467 -17.82 -22.33 -3.77
N ALA A 468 -17.94 -21.90 -5.04
CA ALA A 468 -18.29 -20.54 -5.40
C ALA A 468 -19.63 -20.10 -4.79
N GLY A 469 -20.60 -21.02 -4.76
CA GLY A 469 -21.89 -20.82 -4.08
C GLY A 469 -21.81 -20.69 -2.55
N VAL A 470 -20.68 -21.02 -1.91
CA VAL A 470 -20.45 -20.86 -0.44
C VAL A 470 -19.62 -19.61 -0.12
N THR A 471 -18.64 -19.27 -0.95
CA THR A 471 -17.81 -18.07 -0.79
C THR A 471 -18.62 -16.79 -0.99
N LEU A 472 -19.52 -16.74 -1.98
CA LEU A 472 -20.38 -15.57 -2.23
C LEU A 472 -21.32 -15.21 -1.06
N PRO A 473 -22.06 -16.15 -0.43
CA PRO A 473 -22.79 -15.87 0.80
C PRO A 473 -21.88 -15.47 1.98
N SER A 474 -20.68 -16.05 2.08
CA SER A 474 -19.71 -15.68 3.12
C SER A 474 -19.21 -14.25 2.97
N LEU A 475 -19.06 -13.78 1.73
CA LEU A 475 -18.79 -12.37 1.39
C LEU A 475 -19.95 -11.47 1.84
N LEU A 476 -21.20 -11.82 1.53
CA LEU A 476 -22.37 -11.04 1.94
C LEU A 476 -22.46 -10.91 3.48
N ILE A 477 -22.21 -12.00 4.20
CA ILE A 477 -22.13 -11.99 5.67
C ILE A 477 -20.98 -11.10 6.14
N ALA A 478 -19.81 -11.18 5.51
CA ALA A 478 -18.64 -10.37 5.86
C ALA A 478 -18.86 -8.86 5.62
N VAL A 479 -19.68 -8.49 4.64
CA VAL A 479 -20.08 -7.10 4.35
C VAL A 479 -21.30 -6.66 5.18
N GLY A 480 -21.83 -7.53 6.05
CA GLY A 480 -22.93 -7.22 6.97
C GLY A 480 -24.34 -7.33 6.36
N ILE A 481 -24.45 -7.88 5.15
CA ILE A 481 -25.73 -8.14 4.48
C ILE A 481 -26.26 -9.49 4.97
N LYS A 482 -27.25 -9.45 5.86
CA LYS A 482 -27.81 -10.65 6.53
C LYS A 482 -28.73 -11.50 5.64
N GLU A 483 -29.19 -10.98 4.50
CA GLU A 483 -30.07 -11.69 3.57
C GLU A 483 -29.51 -11.61 2.15
N ALA A 484 -29.17 -12.77 1.56
CA ALA A 484 -28.80 -12.84 0.16
C ALA A 484 -30.05 -12.57 -0.71
N PRO A 485 -30.02 -11.64 -1.67
CA PRO A 485 -31.17 -11.44 -2.55
C PRO A 485 -31.41 -12.70 -3.38
N PHE A 486 -32.69 -13.11 -3.43
CA PHE A 486 -33.23 -14.26 -4.17
C PHE A 486 -32.74 -14.42 -5.62
N HIS A 487 -32.18 -13.36 -6.22
CA HIS A 487 -31.64 -13.33 -7.59
C HIS A 487 -30.40 -14.21 -7.80
N PHE A 488 -29.54 -14.43 -6.79
CA PHE A 488 -28.30 -15.21 -6.98
C PHE A 488 -28.53 -16.72 -7.11
N SER A 489 -29.53 -17.27 -6.42
CA SER A 489 -29.97 -18.66 -6.60
C SER A 489 -30.42 -18.91 -8.05
N LEU A 490 -30.94 -17.88 -8.73
CA LEU A 490 -31.36 -17.96 -10.12
C LEU A 490 -30.17 -18.02 -11.10
N VAL A 491 -29.07 -17.29 -10.82
CA VAL A 491 -27.86 -17.29 -11.67
C VAL A 491 -27.14 -18.63 -11.59
N ILE A 492 -26.97 -19.18 -10.38
CA ILE A 492 -26.39 -20.52 -10.19
C ILE A 492 -27.28 -21.59 -10.84
N LYS A 493 -28.61 -21.50 -10.71
CA LYS A 493 -29.54 -22.39 -11.44
C LYS A 493 -29.52 -22.21 -12.96
N LYS A 494 -29.21 -21.01 -13.46
CA LYS A 494 -29.10 -20.74 -14.90
C LYS A 494 -27.82 -21.32 -15.49
N MET A 495 -26.72 -21.30 -14.73
CA MET A 495 -25.47 -22.00 -15.06
C MET A 495 -25.64 -23.53 -15.00
N ASP A 496 -26.35 -24.05 -13.99
CA ASP A 496 -26.67 -25.48 -13.85
C ASP A 496 -27.68 -25.98 -14.91
N GLY A 497 -28.60 -25.11 -15.34
CA GLY A 497 -29.61 -25.40 -16.36
C GLY A 497 -29.05 -25.50 -17.79
N GLN A 498 -27.92 -24.84 -18.09
CA GLN A 498 -27.23 -25.01 -19.37
C GLN A 498 -26.46 -26.34 -19.48
N LEU A 499 -26.16 -27.01 -18.37
CA LEU A 499 -25.51 -28.33 -18.33
C LEU A 499 -26.43 -29.50 -18.76
N HIS A 500 -27.75 -29.29 -18.80
CA HIS A 500 -28.74 -30.35 -19.05
C HIS A 500 -29.40 -30.33 -20.44
N GLN A 501 -28.95 -29.48 -21.37
CA GLN A 501 -29.40 -29.58 -22.77
C GLN A 501 -28.66 -30.74 -23.47
N LYS A 502 -29.30 -31.92 -23.49
CA LYS A 502 -28.97 -33.01 -24.42
C LYS A 502 -29.09 -32.51 -25.86
N PRO A 503 -28.23 -32.95 -26.80
CA PRO A 503 -28.41 -32.65 -28.21
C PRO A 503 -29.68 -33.34 -28.70
N LEU A 504 -30.65 -32.54 -29.16
CA LEU A 504 -31.76 -33.03 -29.97
C LEU A 504 -31.15 -33.65 -31.24
N GLN A 505 -31.51 -34.91 -31.47
CA GLN A 505 -31.13 -35.67 -32.67
C GLN A 505 -31.54 -34.89 -33.93
N GLN A 506 -30.61 -34.80 -34.88
CA GLN A 506 -30.84 -34.32 -36.24
C GLN A 506 -31.92 -35.18 -36.92
N GLU A 507 -33.07 -34.58 -37.22
CA GLU A 507 -33.89 -35.01 -38.36
C GLU A 507 -33.44 -34.26 -39.61
N ASN A 508 -33.19 -35.04 -40.67
CA ASN A 508 -32.86 -34.61 -42.03
C ASN A 508 -33.87 -33.61 -42.60
N ILE A 509 -33.39 -32.61 -43.37
CA ILE A 509 -33.95 -32.05 -44.63
C ILE A 509 -33.03 -30.86 -45.08
N PRO A 510 -32.90 -30.56 -46.40
CA PRO A 510 -31.59 -30.33 -47.04
C PRO A 510 -31.17 -28.87 -47.32
N GLU A 511 -29.92 -28.80 -47.78
CA GLU A 511 -29.00 -27.72 -48.19
C GLU A 511 -29.47 -26.40 -48.87
N LYS A 512 -28.62 -25.36 -48.61
CA LYS A 512 -28.10 -24.21 -49.41
C LYS A 512 -28.69 -22.79 -49.19
N PRO A 513 -27.89 -21.70 -49.42
CA PRO A 513 -26.54 -21.38 -48.92
C PRO A 513 -26.38 -19.93 -48.36
N GLU A 514 -25.24 -19.69 -47.69
CA GLU A 514 -24.47 -18.42 -47.46
C GLU A 514 -25.17 -17.11 -47.00
N VAL A 515 -24.68 -16.48 -45.92
CA VAL A 515 -23.77 -15.30 -45.93
C VAL A 515 -23.23 -15.04 -44.50
N SER A 516 -21.92 -14.81 -44.43
CA SER A 516 -21.08 -14.50 -43.28
C SER A 516 -21.29 -13.10 -42.67
N ALA A 517 -21.15 -12.97 -41.35
CA ALA A 517 -20.30 -11.95 -40.70
C ALA A 517 -20.22 -12.18 -39.18
N LEU A 518 -18.98 -12.27 -38.68
CA LEU A 518 -18.60 -12.41 -37.28
C LEU A 518 -18.72 -11.07 -36.51
N THR A 519 -19.12 -11.15 -35.25
CA THR A 519 -18.72 -10.20 -34.19
C THR A 519 -18.28 -11.00 -32.97
N THR A 520 -17.05 -10.74 -32.51
CA THR A 520 -16.39 -11.26 -31.31
C THR A 520 -17.04 -10.74 -30.01
N PRO A 521 -17.09 -11.52 -28.91
CA PRO A 521 -17.50 -10.98 -27.61
C PRO A 521 -16.29 -10.52 -26.77
N SER A 522 -16.41 -9.30 -26.26
CA SER A 522 -15.56 -8.63 -25.28
C SER A 522 -15.74 -9.19 -23.86
N THR A 523 -14.65 -9.28 -23.10
CA THR A 523 -14.58 -9.62 -21.68
C THR A 523 -15.27 -8.54 -20.84
N GLN A 524 -16.36 -8.87 -20.12
CA GLN A 524 -16.99 -8.00 -19.12
C GLN A 524 -16.59 -8.45 -17.72
N ARG A 525 -15.84 -7.60 -17.00
CA ARG A 525 -15.61 -7.69 -15.55
C ARG A 525 -16.80 -7.03 -14.85
N TRP A 526 -17.47 -7.75 -13.96
CA TRP A 526 -18.67 -7.25 -13.26
C TRP A 526 -18.25 -6.44 -12.03
N GLN A 527 -18.45 -5.12 -12.07
CA GLN A 527 -18.44 -4.27 -10.88
C GLN A 527 -19.76 -4.44 -10.12
N ILE A 528 -19.70 -4.73 -8.83
CA ILE A 528 -20.86 -4.74 -7.94
C ILE A 528 -20.92 -3.36 -7.28
N GLN A 529 -22.00 -2.61 -7.56
CA GLN A 529 -22.38 -1.37 -6.85
C GLN A 529 -23.02 -1.67 -5.50
#